data_AF-A0A1X1YBW1-F1
#
_entry.id   AF-A0A1X1YBW1-F1
#
_cell.length_a   1.000
_cell.length_b   1.000
_cell.length_c   1.000
_cell.angle_alpha   90.00
_cell.angle_beta   90.00
_cell.angle_gamma   90.00
#
_symmetry.space_group_name_H-M   'P 1'
#
loop_
_entity.id
_entity.type
_entity.pdbx_description
1 polymer ?
#
loop_
_entity_poly.entity_id
_entity_poly.type
_entity_poly.pdbx_seq_one_letter_code
_entity_poly.pdbx_strand_id
1 'polypeptide(L)'
;MADIDFGLAYDFIDPADGIPRQLRFERNWSAPGAHQPFDGTGQLVAVVASAGRVDNGSKLAISRPEVQFDAVEAALDGWQTWAMLGEDSVNLGEIRRRIDAAGLGVQ
;
A
#
# COMPACT_ATOMS: atom_id res chain seq x y z
N MET A 1 11.80 1.22 -9.55
CA MET A 1 11.64 1.51 -8.11
C MET A 1 11.69 0.18 -7.38
N ALA A 2 12.20 0.16 -6.15
CA ALA A 2 12.18 -1.06 -5.34
C ALA A 2 11.02 -0.95 -4.36
N ASP A 3 9.86 -1.42 -4.80
CA ASP A 3 8.63 -1.48 -4.04
C ASP A 3 8.31 -2.92 -3.65
N ILE A 4 7.59 -3.08 -2.53
CA ILE A 4 7.06 -4.36 -2.09
C ILE A 4 5.57 -4.38 -2.44
N ASP A 5 5.14 -5.33 -3.24
CA ASP A 5 3.72 -5.53 -3.54
C ASP A 5 3.07 -6.42 -2.48
N PHE A 6 1.99 -5.94 -1.86
CA PHE A 6 1.29 -6.63 -0.76
C PHE A 6 0.27 -7.67 -1.23
N GLY A 7 0.02 -7.77 -2.54
CA GLY A 7 -1.00 -8.65 -3.08
C GLY A 7 -1.06 -8.58 -4.59
N LEU A 8 -0.01 -9.06 -5.27
CA LEU A 8 0.14 -8.96 -6.73
C LEU A 8 -1.05 -9.51 -7.52
N ALA A 9 -1.76 -10.49 -6.94
CA ALA A 9 -2.92 -11.15 -7.52
C ALA A 9 -4.27 -10.47 -7.21
N TYR A 10 -4.28 -9.43 -6.38
CA TYR A 10 -5.50 -8.83 -5.84
C TYR A 10 -5.72 -7.40 -6.31
N ASP A 11 -6.98 -7.06 -6.57
CA ASP A 11 -7.41 -5.69 -6.85
C ASP A 11 -7.84 -4.99 -5.56
N PHE A 12 -7.10 -3.95 -5.17
CA PHE A 12 -7.47 -3.08 -4.06
C PHE A 12 -8.38 -1.97 -4.57
N ILE A 13 -9.64 -1.99 -4.15
CA ILE A 13 -10.71 -1.14 -4.67
C ILE A 13 -11.26 -0.29 -3.53
N ASP A 14 -11.32 1.03 -3.74
CA ASP A 14 -12.10 1.91 -2.87
C ASP A 14 -13.56 1.89 -3.36
N PRO A 15 -14.54 1.50 -2.53
CA PRO A 15 -15.95 1.50 -2.93
C PRO A 15 -16.46 2.87 -3.39
N ALA A 16 -15.81 3.98 -3.01
CA ALA A 16 -16.18 5.32 -3.41
C ALA A 16 -15.90 5.62 -4.90
N ASP A 17 -14.91 4.97 -5.51
CA ASP A 17 -14.54 5.21 -6.91
C ASP A 17 -14.48 3.96 -7.81
N GLY A 18 -14.41 2.76 -7.23
CA GLY A 18 -14.42 1.50 -7.96
C GLY A 18 -13.17 1.24 -8.81
N ILE A 19 -12.09 2.02 -8.62
CA ILE A 19 -10.89 1.91 -9.44
C ILE A 19 -9.96 0.83 -8.86
N PRO A 20 -9.56 -0.20 -9.65
CA PRO A 20 -8.62 -1.22 -9.21
C PRO A 20 -7.21 -0.68 -9.08
N ARG A 21 -6.57 -0.99 -7.95
CA ARG A 21 -5.21 -0.56 -7.61
C ARG A 21 -4.40 -1.72 -7.06
N GLN A 22 -3.09 -1.61 -7.19
CA GLN A 22 -2.13 -2.45 -6.47
C GLN A 22 -1.67 -1.73 -5.20
N LEU A 23 -1.66 -2.43 -4.07
CA LEU A 23 -1.14 -1.92 -2.81
C LEU A 23 0.36 -2.19 -2.72
N ARG A 24 1.15 -1.13 -2.59
CA ARG A 24 2.61 -1.19 -2.66
C ARG A 24 3.26 -0.40 -1.54
N PHE A 25 4.38 -0.91 -1.03
CA PHE A 25 5.26 -0.16 -0.15
C PHE A 25 6.43 0.40 -0.93
N GLU A 26 6.48 1.72 -1.06
CA GLU A 26 7.61 2.42 -1.68
C GLU A 26 8.72 2.58 -0.66
N ARG A 27 9.81 1.84 -0.84
CA ARG A 27 10.93 1.80 0.11
C ARG A 27 11.83 3.02 -0.05
N ASN A 28 12.28 3.55 1.08
CA ASN A 28 13.33 4.56 1.12
C ASN A 28 14.71 3.92 1.00
N TRP A 29 15.58 4.57 0.22
CA TRP A 29 16.97 4.17 0.09
C TRP A 29 17.76 4.57 1.34
N SER A 30 18.64 3.69 1.79
CA SER A 30 19.63 4.07 2.80
C SER A 30 20.59 5.14 2.28
N ALA A 31 21.21 5.86 3.21
CA ALA A 31 22.28 6.80 2.89
C ALA A 31 23.43 6.11 2.12
N PRO A 32 24.12 6.82 1.22
CA PRO A 32 25.27 6.27 0.50
C PRO A 32 26.32 5.69 1.47
N GLY A 33 26.78 4.46 1.19
CA GLY A 33 27.76 3.76 2.02
C GLY A 33 27.16 2.93 3.17
N ALA A 34 25.85 2.90 3.32
CA ALA A 34 25.19 1.97 4.23
C ALA A 34 25.36 0.50 3.78
N HIS A 35 25.39 -0.42 4.75
CA HIS A 35 25.51 -1.85 4.48
C HIS A 35 24.26 -2.44 3.79
N GLN A 36 23.09 -1.86 4.06
CA GLN A 36 21.82 -2.27 3.45
C GLN A 36 21.37 -1.21 2.42
N PRO A 37 20.71 -1.62 1.32
CA PRO A 37 20.22 -0.68 0.31
C PRO A 37 18.99 0.12 0.75
N PHE A 38 18.19 -0.39 1.69
CA PHE A 38 16.97 0.26 2.18
C PHE A 38 17.05 0.44 3.69
N ASP A 39 16.53 1.58 4.18
CA ASP A 39 16.61 1.94 5.59
C ASP A 39 15.48 1.34 6.46
N GLY A 40 14.61 0.52 5.87
CA GLY A 40 13.46 -0.09 6.53
C GLY A 40 12.20 0.79 6.56
N THR A 41 12.30 2.03 6.11
CA THR A 41 11.19 2.97 6.04
C THR A 41 10.66 3.14 4.62
N GLY A 42 9.51 3.79 4.50
CA GLY A 42 8.90 4.06 3.21
C GLY A 42 7.51 4.64 3.35
N GLN A 43 6.69 4.41 2.32
CA GLN A 43 5.30 4.83 2.29
C GLN A 43 4.43 3.73 1.67
N LEU A 44 3.31 3.42 2.32
CA LEU A 44 2.26 2.60 1.73
C LEU A 44 1.44 3.46 0.77
N VAL A 45 1.33 3.00 -0.47
CA VAL A 45 0.58 3.65 -1.55
C VAL A 45 -0.30 2.64 -2.28
N ALA A 46 -1.38 3.13 -2.88
CA ALA A 46 -2.17 2.38 -3.84
C ALA A 46 -1.94 2.95 -5.24
N VAL A 47 -1.59 2.11 -6.20
CA VAL A 47 -1.22 2.52 -7.56
C VAL A 47 -2.27 1.99 -8.54
N VAL A 48 -2.82 2.87 -9.37
CA VAL A 48 -3.76 2.45 -10.43
C VAL A 48 -3.07 1.48 -11.38
N ALA A 49 -3.60 0.27 -11.50
CA ALA A 49 -3.01 -0.84 -12.25
C ALA A 49 -3.98 -1.32 -13.34
N SER A 50 -4.22 -0.48 -14.35
CA SER A 50 -5.15 -0.80 -15.43
C SER A 50 -4.61 -0.26 -16.75
N ALA A 51 -4.06 -1.16 -17.56
CA ALA A 51 -3.60 -0.84 -18.91
C ALA A 51 -4.75 -0.24 -19.73
N GLY A 52 -4.52 0.95 -20.30
CA GLY A 52 -5.51 1.67 -21.13
C GLY A 52 -6.24 2.81 -20.42
N ARG A 53 -6.10 2.97 -19.10
CA ARG A 53 -6.59 4.18 -18.42
C ARG A 53 -5.58 5.33 -18.53
N VAL A 54 -6.10 6.55 -18.60
CA VAL A 54 -5.28 7.78 -18.63
C VAL A 54 -4.53 8.02 -17.32
N ASP A 55 -5.07 7.53 -16.21
CA ASP A 55 -4.52 7.65 -14.85
C ASP A 55 -3.68 6.43 -14.44
N ASN A 56 -3.38 5.51 -15.35
CA ASN A 56 -2.57 4.33 -15.05
C ASN A 56 -1.20 4.73 -14.46
N GLY A 57 -0.81 4.09 -13.35
CA GLY A 57 0.39 4.44 -12.59
C GLY A 57 0.22 5.61 -11.61
N SER A 58 -0.94 6.28 -11.58
CA SER A 58 -1.22 7.30 -10.57
C SER A 58 -1.24 6.68 -9.18
N LYS A 59 -0.66 7.40 -8.21
CA LYS A 59 -0.49 6.93 -6.84
C LYS A 59 -1.44 7.66 -5.91
N LEU A 60 -2.00 6.90 -4.98
CA LEU A 60 -2.76 7.39 -3.83
C LEU A 60 -1.97 7.04 -2.56
N ALA A 61 -1.66 8.04 -1.75
CA ALA A 61 -1.03 7.81 -0.45
C ALA A 61 -2.01 7.13 0.52
N ILE A 62 -1.59 6.01 1.12
CA ILE A 62 -2.36 5.29 2.14
C ILE A 62 -1.77 5.56 3.53
N SER A 63 -0.44 5.61 3.65
CA SER A 63 0.25 6.04 4.88
C SER A 63 0.94 7.38 4.70
N ARG A 64 1.32 8.01 5.82
CA ARG A 64 2.34 9.08 5.83
C ARG A 64 3.70 8.54 5.32
N PRO A 65 4.60 9.43 4.85
CA PRO A 65 5.98 9.06 4.54
C PRO A 65 6.75 8.58 5.77
N GLU A 66 7.90 7.93 5.53
CA GLU A 66 8.87 7.52 6.56
C GLU A 66 8.31 6.58 7.64
N VAL A 67 7.27 5.80 7.31
CA VAL A 67 6.76 4.76 8.22
C VAL A 67 7.64 3.53 8.16
N GLN A 68 7.78 2.83 9.28
CA GLN A 68 8.48 1.55 9.34
C GLN A 68 7.69 0.48 8.59
N PHE A 69 8.37 -0.30 7.76
CA PHE A 69 7.74 -1.40 7.01
C PHE A 69 7.05 -2.41 7.95
N ASP A 70 7.73 -2.84 9.01
CA ASP A 70 7.20 -3.79 9.99
C ASP A 70 5.91 -3.28 10.66
N ALA A 71 5.78 -1.96 10.85
CA ALA A 71 4.57 -1.37 11.41
C ALA A 71 3.40 -1.43 10.42
N VAL A 72 3.67 -1.28 9.13
CA VAL A 72 2.68 -1.48 8.07
C VAL A 72 2.28 -2.96 7.98
N GLU A 73 3.24 -3.88 8.00
CA GLU A 73 2.93 -5.32 8.00
C GLU A 73 2.05 -5.71 9.19
N ALA A 74 2.39 -5.23 10.40
CA ALA A 74 1.59 -5.47 11.58
C ALA A 74 0.16 -4.88 11.49
N ALA A 75 0.01 -3.68 10.89
CA ALA A 75 -1.30 -3.07 10.70
C ALA A 75 -2.17 -3.81 9.67
N LEU A 76 -1.53 -4.46 8.69
CA LEU A 76 -2.17 -5.24 7.63
C LEU A 76 -2.29 -6.73 7.98
N ASP A 77 -1.89 -7.16 9.18
CA ASP A 77 -1.95 -8.56 9.55
C ASP A 77 -3.36 -9.14 9.38
N GLY A 78 -3.43 -10.31 8.74
CA GLY A 78 -4.66 -11.01 8.44
C GLY A 78 -5.64 -10.28 7.50
N TRP A 79 -5.20 -9.32 6.69
CA TRP A 79 -6.08 -8.55 5.80
C TRP A 79 -6.95 -9.41 4.87
N GLN A 80 -6.48 -10.60 4.49
CA GLN A 80 -7.23 -11.57 3.69
C GLN A 80 -8.50 -12.08 4.38
N THR A 81 -8.67 -11.84 5.69
CA THR A 81 -9.86 -12.25 6.46
C THR A 81 -10.85 -11.12 6.68
N TRP A 82 -10.38 -9.87 6.78
CA TRP A 82 -11.21 -8.73 7.16
C TRP A 82 -11.38 -7.66 6.07
N ALA A 83 -10.52 -7.66 5.04
CA ALA A 83 -10.57 -6.68 3.96
C ALA A 83 -11.15 -7.23 2.65
N MET A 84 -11.36 -8.54 2.51
CA MET A 84 -11.82 -9.13 1.25
C MET A 84 -13.25 -8.71 0.90
N LEU A 85 -13.47 -8.32 -0.36
CA LEU A 85 -14.79 -8.06 -0.96
C LEU A 85 -15.29 -9.23 -1.80
N GLY A 86 -14.42 -10.18 -2.15
CA GLY A 86 -14.68 -11.33 -3.00
C GLY A 86 -13.45 -12.22 -3.08
N GLU A 87 -13.34 -13.06 -4.11
CA GLU A 87 -12.19 -13.96 -4.28
C GLU A 87 -10.88 -13.21 -4.59
N ASP A 88 -10.95 -12.16 -5.42
CA ASP A 88 -9.77 -11.44 -5.93
C ASP A 88 -9.77 -9.95 -5.61
N SER A 89 -10.74 -9.46 -4.83
CA SER A 89 -10.90 -8.02 -4.55
C SER A 89 -10.81 -7.69 -3.07
N VAL A 90 -10.17 -6.56 -2.77
CA VAL A 90 -9.87 -6.09 -1.41
C VAL A 90 -10.41 -4.69 -1.21
N ASN A 91 -11.02 -4.43 -0.06
CA ASN A 91 -11.57 -3.14 0.32
C ASN A 91 -10.45 -2.18 0.74
N LEU A 92 -10.04 -1.31 -0.18
CA LEU A 92 -9.00 -0.31 0.07
C LEU A 92 -9.40 0.70 1.14
N GLY A 93 -10.69 1.00 1.28
CA GLY A 93 -11.19 1.87 2.34
C GLY A 93 -10.95 1.28 3.73
N GLU A 94 -11.13 -0.03 3.88
CA GLU A 94 -10.89 -0.75 5.14
C GLU A 94 -9.37 -0.87 5.44
N ILE A 95 -8.55 -1.10 4.41
CA ILE A 95 -7.08 -1.00 4.52
C ILE A 95 -6.68 0.38 5.06
N ARG A 96 -7.19 1.46 4.45
CA ARG A 96 -6.89 2.83 4.86
C ARG A 96 -7.30 3.08 6.31
N ARG A 97 -8.51 2.66 6.70
CA ARG A 97 -9.01 2.78 8.07
C ARG A 97 -8.10 2.09 9.09
N ARG A 98 -7.56 0.91 8.77
CA ARG A 98 -6.62 0.18 9.64
C ARG A 98 -5.28 0.88 9.78
N ILE A 99 -4.75 1.43 8.69
CA ILE A 99 -3.52 2.21 8.67
C ILE A 99 -3.69 3.50 9.50
N ASP A 100 -4.82 4.19 9.35
CA ASP A 100 -5.15 5.37 10.15
C ASP A 100 -5.27 5.03 11.65
N ALA A 101 -5.96 3.93 11.98
CA ALA A 101 -6.12 3.46 13.37
C ALA A 101 -4.78 3.04 14.02
N ALA A 102 -3.80 2.61 13.22
CA ALA A 102 -2.44 2.32 13.66
C ALA A 102 -1.57 3.58 13.84
N GLY A 103 -2.11 4.79 13.55
CA GLY A 103 -1.36 6.05 13.62
C GLY A 103 -0.36 6.22 12.46
N LEU A 104 -0.55 5.48 11.37
CA LEU A 104 0.32 5.50 10.19
C LEU A 104 -0.30 6.31 9.04
N GLY A 105 -1.54 6.76 9.19
CA GLY A 105 -2.32 7.49 8.20
C GLY A 105 -1.70 8.80 7.70
N VAL A 106 -2.23 9.27 6.57
CA VAL A 106 -1.95 10.61 6.03
C VAL A 106 -2.78 11.61 6.84
N GLN A 107 -2.15 12.33 7.78
CA GLN A 107 -2.81 13.40 8.55
C GLN A 107 -3.03 14.67 7.72
#